data_AF-A0A409XLX7-F1
#
_entry.id   AF-A0A409XLX7-F1
#
_cell.length_a   1.000
_cell.length_b   1.000
_cell.length_c   1.000
_cell.angle_alpha   90.00
_cell.angle_beta   90.00
_cell.angle_gamma   90.00
#
_symmetry.space_group_name_H-M   'P 1'
#
loop_
_entity.id
_entity.type
_entity.pdbx_description
1 polymer ?
#
loop_
_entity_poly.entity_id
_entity_poly.type
_entity_poly.pdbx_seq_one_letter_code
_entity_poly.pdbx_strand_id
1 'polypeptide(L)'
;MQHQQEITNKGGGHPSPAAKSADVLLCQGIRVKVLGVEVGYDGYSVPTDKVPSKRDMEILRGAVTAHFKAHHKFTPWVGMPTSKSFLRIVDVPRFQGTHYDLDHLTEREVVASALKASPIWSSSHILCGDPRVVRTSKASTTATAFFDIWDTASGARARQLVDK
;
A
#
# COMPACT_ATOMS: atom_id res chain seq x y z
N MET A 1 53.85 -7.79 54.16
CA MET A 1 53.72 -6.34 53.95
C MET A 1 53.00 -6.14 52.61
N GLN A 2 51.66 -6.21 52.57
CA GLN A 2 50.72 -5.07 52.63
C GLN A 2 51.10 -3.89 51.72
N HIS A 3 50.42 -3.74 50.57
CA HIS A 3 49.52 -2.61 50.32
C HIS A 3 48.57 -2.90 49.16
N GLN A 4 47.27 -2.65 49.40
CA GLN A 4 46.20 -2.61 48.40
C GLN A 4 46.23 -1.28 47.64
N GLN A 5 45.64 -1.24 46.44
CA GLN A 5 44.66 -0.21 46.09
C GLN A 5 43.73 -0.67 44.95
N GLU A 6 42.45 -0.43 45.17
CA GLU A 6 41.26 -0.71 44.37
C GLU A 6 41.03 0.42 43.35
N ILE A 7 40.66 0.09 42.09
CA ILE A 7 40.02 1.05 41.19
C ILE A 7 38.85 0.36 40.48
N THR A 8 37.66 0.79 40.86
CA THR A 8 36.36 0.52 40.24
C THR A 8 36.31 1.05 38.81
N ASN A 9 35.88 0.23 37.85
CA ASN A 9 35.57 0.70 36.50
C ASN A 9 34.07 0.57 36.22
N LYS A 10 33.41 1.73 36.10
CA LYS A 10 31.97 1.86 35.85
C LYS A 10 31.66 1.46 34.40
N GLY A 11 30.74 0.51 34.24
CA GLY A 11 30.19 0.12 32.94
C GLY A 11 29.38 1.26 32.31
N GLY A 12 29.95 1.89 31.29
CA GLY A 12 29.25 2.78 30.36
C GLY A 12 28.85 2.02 29.09
N GLY A 13 27.73 1.31 29.14
CA GLY A 13 27.13 0.71 27.95
C GLY A 13 26.35 1.76 27.16
N HIS A 14 26.89 2.18 26.01
CA HIS A 14 26.16 2.98 25.03
C HIS A 14 25.00 2.14 24.47
N PRO A 15 23.72 2.53 24.60
CA PRO A 15 22.62 1.75 24.05
C PRO A 15 22.55 1.89 22.53
N SER A 16 22.37 0.74 21.87
CA SER A 16 22.20 0.58 20.42
C SER A 16 21.10 1.50 19.85
N PRO A 17 21.25 2.05 18.62
CA PRO A 17 20.27 2.94 17.98
C PRO A 17 18.84 2.36 17.87
N ALA A 18 18.71 1.03 17.89
CA ALA A 18 17.41 0.36 17.87
C ALA A 18 16.56 0.59 19.14
N ALA A 19 17.21 0.88 20.28
CA ALA A 19 16.52 1.07 21.55
C ALA A 19 15.72 2.38 21.62
N LYS A 20 16.15 3.43 20.90
CA LYS A 20 15.48 4.75 20.93
C LYS A 20 14.14 4.79 20.21
N SER A 21 13.91 3.92 19.23
CA SER A 21 12.69 3.92 18.41
C SER A 21 11.52 3.23 19.10
N ALA A 22 11.79 2.12 19.81
CA ALA A 22 10.77 1.37 20.55
C ALA A 22 10.16 2.19 21.70
N ASP A 23 10.97 2.98 22.40
CA ASP A 23 10.52 3.87 23.48
C ASP A 23 9.53 4.94 22.99
N VAL A 24 9.76 5.51 21.80
CA VAL A 24 8.90 6.58 21.25
C VAL A 24 7.48 6.08 20.97
N LEU A 25 7.34 4.86 20.43
CA LEU A 25 6.04 4.27 20.12
C LEU A 25 5.27 3.87 21.40
N LEU A 26 5.98 3.31 22.39
CA LEU A 26 5.41 2.96 23.69
C LEU A 26 4.95 4.21 24.45
N CYS A 27 5.73 5.30 24.43
CA CYS A 27 5.34 6.58 25.03
C CYS A 27 4.10 7.20 24.37
N GLN A 28 3.81 6.87 23.11
CA GLN A 28 2.60 7.33 22.40
C GLN A 28 1.38 6.42 22.64
N GLY A 29 1.55 5.34 23.41
CA GLY A 29 0.47 4.44 23.80
C GLY A 29 0.10 3.42 22.72
N ILE A 30 1.05 3.00 21.88
CA ILE A 30 0.82 1.88 20.96
C ILE A 30 0.55 0.60 21.76
N ARG A 31 -0.44 -0.18 21.33
CA ARG A 31 -0.84 -1.44 22.00
C ARG A 31 -0.35 -2.70 21.29
N VAL A 32 0.33 -2.53 20.16
CA VAL A 32 0.92 -3.62 19.37
C VAL A 32 2.44 -3.55 19.43
N LYS A 33 3.07 -4.72 19.45
CA LYS A 33 4.52 -4.85 19.37
C LYS A 33 4.92 -5.05 17.91
N VAL A 34 5.79 -4.17 17.42
CA VAL A 34 6.45 -4.36 16.12
C VAL A 34 7.48 -5.50 16.26
N LEU A 35 7.38 -6.50 15.39
CA LEU A 35 8.25 -7.70 15.41
C LEU A 35 9.49 -7.52 14.55
N GLY A 36 9.43 -6.63 13.55
CA GLY A 36 10.53 -6.36 12.65
C GLY A 36 10.09 -5.41 11.53
N VAL A 37 10.95 -5.29 10.51
CA VAL A 37 10.64 -4.63 9.24
C VAL A 37 11.16 -5.53 8.13
N GLU A 38 10.30 -5.83 7.18
CA GLU A 38 10.57 -6.71 6.05
C GLU A 38 10.31 -5.97 4.73
N VAL A 39 10.96 -6.38 3.65
CA VAL A 39 10.67 -5.86 2.30
C VAL A 39 9.53 -6.69 1.71
N GLY A 40 8.46 -6.04 1.24
CA GLY A 40 7.31 -6.73 0.65
C GLY A 40 6.32 -5.79 -0.03
N TYR A 41 5.61 -6.29 -1.05
CA TYR A 41 4.55 -5.57 -1.78
C TYR A 41 4.99 -4.19 -2.33
N ASP A 42 6.14 -4.14 -3.01
CA ASP A 42 6.78 -2.91 -3.52
C ASP A 42 7.08 -1.85 -2.44
N GLY A 43 7.20 -2.29 -1.17
CA GLY A 43 7.51 -1.42 -0.05
C GLY A 43 8.03 -2.17 1.17
N TYR A 44 7.68 -1.68 2.36
CA TYR A 44 8.05 -2.28 3.64
C TYR A 44 6.82 -2.83 4.35
N SER A 45 6.95 -4.05 4.87
CA SER A 45 6.00 -4.69 5.77
C SER A 45 6.50 -4.54 7.21
N VAL A 46 5.61 -4.15 8.12
CA VAL A 46 5.91 -4.00 9.55
C VAL A 46 5.04 -5.01 10.30
N PRO A 47 5.50 -6.25 10.48
CA PRO A 47 4.72 -7.26 11.20
C PRO A 47 4.54 -6.85 12.66
N THR A 48 3.34 -7.06 13.18
CA THR A 48 2.97 -6.82 14.57
C THR A 48 2.46 -8.09 15.22
N ASP A 49 2.61 -8.21 16.55
CA ASP A 49 2.14 -9.36 17.33
C ASP A 49 0.62 -9.57 17.28
N LYS A 50 -0.14 -8.50 17.00
CA LYS A 50 -1.60 -8.47 16.86
C LYS A 50 -2.00 -7.52 15.74
N VAL A 51 -3.25 -7.61 15.29
CA VAL A 51 -3.82 -6.67 14.31
C VAL A 51 -3.87 -5.26 14.93
N PRO A 52 -3.20 -4.25 14.33
CA PRO A 52 -3.23 -2.87 14.85
C PRO A 52 -4.64 -2.30 14.84
N SER A 53 -5.04 -1.63 15.93
CA SER A 53 -6.26 -0.84 15.93
C SER A 53 -6.09 0.46 15.14
N LYS A 54 -7.18 1.16 14.81
CA LYS A 54 -7.10 2.46 14.13
C LYS A 54 -6.18 3.45 14.85
N ARG A 55 -6.21 3.46 16.19
CA ARG A 55 -5.32 4.31 17.01
C ARG A 55 -3.86 3.91 16.88
N ASP A 56 -3.56 2.61 16.90
CA ASP A 56 -2.19 2.11 16.72
C ASP A 56 -1.65 2.48 15.33
N MET A 57 -2.52 2.42 14.30
CA MET A 57 -2.17 2.83 12.94
C MET A 57 -1.85 4.32 12.80
N GLU A 58 -2.60 5.19 13.49
CA GLU A 58 -2.29 6.63 13.49
C GLU A 58 -0.94 6.92 14.19
N ILE A 59 -0.66 6.22 15.28
CA ILE A 59 0.63 6.32 16.00
C ILE A 59 1.78 5.87 15.08
N LEU A 60 1.66 4.69 14.47
CA LEU A 60 2.65 4.16 13.52
C LEU A 60 2.87 5.11 12.34
N ARG A 61 1.77 5.59 11.73
CA ARG A 61 1.81 6.55 10.63
C ARG A 61 2.53 7.83 11.04
N GLY A 62 2.22 8.37 12.23
CA GLY A 62 2.87 9.56 12.77
C GLY A 62 4.37 9.38 12.94
N ALA A 63 4.79 8.28 13.57
CA ALA A 63 6.20 7.98 13.80
C ALA A 63 6.98 7.79 12.50
N VAL A 64 6.45 7.01 11.55
CA VAL A 64 7.07 6.79 10.24
C VAL A 64 7.13 8.10 9.45
N THR A 65 6.04 8.87 9.41
CA THR A 65 6.00 10.15 8.71
C THR A 65 7.03 11.13 9.28
N ALA A 66 7.14 11.22 10.61
CA ALA A 66 8.12 12.09 11.27
C ALA A 66 9.56 11.71 10.92
N HIS A 67 9.86 10.40 10.94
CA HIS A 67 11.18 9.88 10.59
C HIS A 67 11.55 10.21 9.14
N PHE A 68 10.68 9.91 8.18
CA PHE A 68 10.95 10.14 6.76
C PHE A 68 10.98 11.62 6.37
N LYS A 69 10.17 12.47 7.02
CA LYS A 69 10.28 13.92 6.85
C LYS A 69 11.62 14.46 7.33
N ALA A 70 12.13 13.96 8.45
CA ALA A 70 13.42 14.38 9.00
C ALA A 70 14.61 13.96 8.13
N HIS A 71 14.54 12.78 7.49
CA HIS A 71 15.69 12.17 6.82
C HIS A 71 15.63 12.12 5.30
N HIS A 72 14.44 12.13 4.68
CA HIS A 72 14.30 11.79 3.25
C HIS A 72 13.40 12.74 2.44
N LYS A 73 12.91 13.84 3.03
CA LYS A 73 12.09 14.88 2.34
C LYS A 73 10.85 14.34 1.58
N PHE A 74 10.37 13.14 1.90
CA PHE A 74 9.10 12.61 1.38
C PHE A 74 8.23 12.10 2.52
N THR A 75 6.93 11.91 2.22
CA THR A 75 5.97 11.36 3.18
C THR A 75 5.51 9.99 2.67
N PRO A 76 5.96 8.87 3.27
CA PRO A 76 5.51 7.55 2.86
C PRO A 76 4.02 7.36 3.18
N TRP A 77 3.35 6.56 2.36
CA TRP A 77 2.04 6.05 2.70
C TRP A 77 2.19 4.90 3.71
N VAL A 78 1.45 4.96 4.82
CA VAL A 78 1.46 3.94 5.87
C VAL A 78 0.02 3.49 6.11
N GLY A 79 -0.27 2.22 5.88
CA GLY A 79 -1.63 1.69 5.97
C GLY A 79 -1.65 0.22 6.35
N MET A 80 -2.87 -0.28 6.59
CA MET A 80 -3.11 -1.70 6.82
C MET A 80 -2.71 -2.49 5.57
N PRO A 81 -2.34 -3.78 5.70
CA PRO A 81 -2.16 -4.64 4.55
C PRO A 81 -3.42 -4.57 3.67
N THR A 82 -3.22 -4.20 2.41
CA THR A 82 -4.29 -4.10 1.42
C THR A 82 -4.40 -5.42 0.68
N SER A 83 -5.64 -5.88 0.48
CA SER A 83 -5.91 -6.99 -0.44
C SER A 83 -5.88 -6.47 -1.88
N LYS A 84 -5.84 -7.39 -2.84
CA LYS A 84 -6.15 -7.09 -4.25
C LYS A 84 -7.52 -7.65 -4.57
N SER A 85 -8.38 -6.82 -5.16
CA SER A 85 -9.66 -7.27 -5.70
C SER A 85 -9.62 -7.24 -7.21
N PHE A 86 -10.06 -8.35 -7.82
CA PHE A 86 -10.07 -8.57 -9.25
C PHE A 86 -11.46 -8.25 -9.80
N LEU A 87 -11.54 -7.27 -10.69
CA LEU A 87 -12.79 -6.77 -11.24
C LEU A 87 -12.79 -6.88 -12.76
N ARG A 88 -13.99 -6.90 -13.33
CA ARG A 88 -14.18 -6.85 -14.78
C ARG A 88 -15.29 -5.87 -15.15
N ILE A 89 -15.09 -5.14 -16.24
CA ILE A 89 -16.14 -4.42 -16.94
C ILE A 89 -16.43 -5.21 -18.22
N VAL A 90 -17.70 -5.57 -18.40
CA VAL A 90 -18.20 -6.19 -19.63
C VAL A 90 -18.60 -5.10 -20.62
N ASP A 91 -18.71 -5.48 -21.89
CA ASP A 91 -19.21 -4.61 -22.96
C ASP A 91 -18.45 -3.29 -23.14
N VAL A 92 -17.14 -3.29 -22.85
CA VAL A 92 -16.27 -2.15 -23.14
C VAL A 92 -16.21 -1.96 -24.65
N PRO A 93 -16.57 -0.77 -25.18
CA PRO A 93 -16.49 -0.50 -26.60
C PRO A 93 -15.08 -0.72 -27.12
N ARG A 94 -14.97 -1.51 -28.20
CA ARG A 94 -13.73 -1.69 -28.93
C ARG A 94 -13.78 -0.81 -30.17
N PHE A 95 -13.31 0.42 -30.05
CA PHE A 95 -13.23 1.30 -31.21
C PHE A 95 -12.14 0.79 -32.16
N GLN A 96 -12.48 0.70 -33.43
CA GLN A 96 -11.51 0.64 -34.53
C GLN A 96 -11.35 2.07 -34.99
N GLY A 97 -10.13 2.62 -34.93
CA GLY A 97 -9.85 3.91 -35.57
C GLY A 97 -10.34 3.87 -37.02
N THR A 98 -11.01 4.92 -37.47
CA THR A 98 -11.45 5.01 -38.87
C THR A 98 -10.24 4.85 -39.80
N HIS A 99 -10.30 3.81 -40.64
CA HIS A 99 -9.37 3.43 -41.71
C HIS A 99 -8.06 2.72 -41.29
N TYR A 100 -8.08 1.38 -41.42
CA TYR A 100 -6.96 0.44 -41.57
C TYR A 100 -5.83 0.40 -40.53
N ASP A 101 -6.01 0.97 -39.35
CA ASP A 101 -5.09 0.71 -38.24
C ASP A 101 -5.64 -0.38 -37.31
N LEU A 102 -5.23 -1.63 -37.54
CA LEU A 102 -5.56 -2.78 -36.69
C LEU A 102 -4.89 -2.70 -35.30
N ASP A 103 -3.96 -1.76 -35.11
CA ASP A 103 -3.18 -1.59 -33.87
C ASP A 103 -3.79 -0.53 -32.93
N HIS A 104 -4.73 0.29 -33.41
CA HIS A 104 -5.47 1.27 -32.58
C HIS A 104 -6.67 0.63 -31.87
N LEU A 105 -6.37 -0.40 -31.07
CA LEU A 105 -7.30 -1.07 -30.17
C LEU A 105 -7.66 -0.12 -29.00
N THR A 106 -8.82 -0.30 -28.36
CA THR A 106 -9.10 0.39 -27.08
C THR A 106 -7.93 0.19 -26.12
N GLU A 107 -7.15 1.25 -25.95
CA GLU A 107 -5.90 1.23 -25.19
C GLU A 107 -6.20 1.05 -23.71
N ARG A 108 -5.27 0.42 -23.00
CA ARG A 108 -5.42 0.14 -21.56
C ARG A 108 -5.51 1.46 -20.78
N GLU A 109 -4.79 2.46 -21.25
CA GLU A 109 -4.71 3.83 -20.77
C GLU A 109 -6.04 4.55 -20.93
N VAL A 110 -6.72 4.38 -22.07
CA VAL A 110 -8.06 4.92 -22.30
C VAL A 110 -9.06 4.29 -21.34
N VAL A 111 -9.01 2.98 -21.13
CA VAL A 111 -9.87 2.30 -20.14
C VAL A 111 -9.58 2.80 -18.73
N ALA A 112 -8.30 2.91 -18.34
CA ALA A 112 -7.90 3.41 -17.02
C ALA A 112 -8.37 4.86 -16.79
N SER A 113 -8.32 5.69 -17.83
CA SER A 113 -8.75 7.09 -17.77
C SER A 113 -10.26 7.20 -17.68
N ALA A 114 -11.00 6.42 -18.47
CA ALA A 114 -12.45 6.35 -18.40
C ALA A 114 -12.94 5.82 -17.04
N LEU A 115 -12.26 4.80 -16.50
CA LEU A 115 -12.49 4.29 -15.14
C LEU A 115 -12.38 5.41 -14.11
N LYS A 116 -11.26 6.14 -14.10
CA LYS A 116 -11.00 7.24 -13.15
C LYS A 116 -11.96 8.43 -13.33
N ALA A 117 -12.45 8.66 -14.54
CA ALA A 117 -13.43 9.70 -14.84
C ALA A 117 -14.87 9.30 -14.51
N SER A 118 -15.13 8.01 -14.25
CA SER A 118 -16.47 7.51 -13.97
C SER A 118 -17.00 8.03 -12.62
N PRO A 119 -18.29 8.42 -12.52
CA PRO A 119 -18.88 8.87 -11.26
C PRO A 119 -18.84 7.84 -10.12
N ILE A 120 -18.71 6.54 -10.43
CA ILE A 120 -18.58 5.48 -9.42
C ILE A 120 -17.16 5.45 -8.82
N TRP A 121 -16.17 6.03 -9.51
CA TRP A 121 -14.78 6.02 -9.09
C TRP A 121 -14.50 7.16 -8.10
N SER A 122 -14.31 6.79 -6.83
CA SER A 122 -13.92 7.74 -5.78
C SER A 122 -12.41 7.72 -5.49
N SER A 123 -11.94 8.71 -4.74
CA SER A 123 -10.54 8.82 -4.30
C SER A 123 -10.03 7.66 -3.45
N SER A 124 -10.92 6.79 -2.93
CA SER A 124 -10.52 5.58 -2.22
C SER A 124 -10.15 4.43 -3.15
N HIS A 125 -10.48 4.50 -4.45
CA HIS A 125 -10.15 3.47 -5.43
C HIS A 125 -8.78 3.74 -6.05
N ILE A 126 -7.91 2.75 -5.96
CA ILE A 126 -6.53 2.83 -6.46
C ILE A 126 -6.31 1.61 -7.34
N LEU A 127 -6.02 1.84 -8.62
CA LEU A 127 -5.66 0.77 -9.55
C LEU A 127 -4.35 0.10 -9.14
N CYS A 128 -4.33 -1.22 -9.22
CA CYS A 128 -3.16 -2.06 -9.03
C CYS A 128 -2.59 -2.45 -10.41
N GLY A 129 -2.03 -1.46 -11.10
CA GLY A 129 -1.52 -1.61 -12.46
C GLY A 129 -2.57 -1.35 -13.55
N ASP A 130 -2.16 -1.53 -14.80
CA ASP A 130 -3.00 -1.19 -15.95
C ASP A 130 -4.09 -2.25 -16.23
N PRO A 131 -5.30 -1.83 -16.66
CA PRO A 131 -6.34 -2.75 -17.08
C PRO A 131 -5.91 -3.65 -18.24
N ARG A 132 -6.36 -4.90 -18.22
CA ARG A 132 -6.16 -5.89 -19.28
C ARG A 132 -7.42 -5.99 -20.13
N VAL A 133 -7.35 -5.54 -21.38
CA VAL A 133 -8.47 -5.57 -22.32
C VAL A 133 -8.44 -6.87 -23.12
N VAL A 134 -9.45 -7.72 -22.94
CA VAL A 134 -9.58 -9.04 -23.59
C VAL A 134 -10.77 -9.04 -24.52
N ARG A 135 -10.53 -9.44 -25.77
CA ARG A 135 -11.60 -9.52 -26.79
C ARG A 135 -12.55 -10.67 -26.48
N THR A 136 -13.85 -10.42 -26.51
CA THR A 136 -14.88 -11.44 -26.24
C THR A 136 -14.95 -12.50 -27.35
N SER A 137 -14.80 -12.09 -28.62
CA SER A 137 -14.73 -12.99 -29.78
C SER A 137 -14.08 -12.31 -30.99
N LYS A 138 -13.70 -13.05 -32.04
CA LYS A 138 -12.99 -12.47 -33.20
C LYS A 138 -13.75 -11.36 -33.91
N ALA A 139 -15.07 -11.49 -33.99
CA ALA A 139 -15.96 -10.53 -34.64
C ALA A 139 -16.60 -9.54 -33.66
N SER A 140 -16.30 -9.63 -32.37
CA SER A 140 -16.91 -8.75 -31.35
C SER A 140 -16.43 -7.31 -31.48
N THR A 141 -17.37 -6.37 -31.48
CA THR A 141 -17.13 -4.94 -31.33
C THR A 141 -16.99 -4.51 -29.87
N THR A 142 -17.16 -5.45 -28.93
CA THR A 142 -16.95 -5.23 -27.50
C THR A 142 -15.82 -6.11 -26.94
N ALA A 143 -15.27 -5.68 -25.82
CA ALA A 143 -14.26 -6.37 -25.05
C ALA A 143 -14.64 -6.43 -23.56
N THR A 144 -14.00 -7.32 -22.83
CA THR A 144 -14.01 -7.32 -21.37
C THR A 144 -12.71 -6.70 -20.87
N ALA A 145 -12.80 -5.66 -20.04
CA ALA A 145 -11.64 -5.10 -19.37
C ALA A 145 -11.53 -5.69 -17.96
N PHE A 146 -10.44 -6.38 -17.68
CA PHE A 146 -10.10 -6.86 -16.33
C PHE A 146 -9.17 -5.86 -15.67
N PHE A 147 -9.38 -5.56 -14.40
CA PHE A 147 -8.52 -4.64 -13.65
C PHE A 147 -8.48 -5.03 -12.19
N ASP A 148 -7.36 -4.72 -11.56
CA ASP A 148 -7.12 -5.04 -10.16
C ASP A 148 -7.12 -3.72 -9.39
N ILE A 149 -7.72 -3.70 -8.20
CA ILE A 149 -7.65 -2.54 -7.29
C ILE A 149 -7.02 -2.93 -5.97
N TRP A 150 -6.34 -1.98 -5.34
CA TRP A 150 -5.98 -2.09 -3.93
C TRP A 150 -7.24 -1.95 -3.08
N ASP A 151 -7.55 -3.01 -2.33
CA ASP A 151 -8.76 -3.14 -1.52
C ASP A 151 -8.44 -3.29 -0.03
N THR A 152 -9.47 -3.20 0.81
CA THR A 152 -9.42 -3.63 2.20
C THR A 152 -9.38 -5.15 2.27
N ALA A 153 -8.92 -5.70 3.40
CA ALA A 153 -8.98 -7.14 3.66
C ALA A 153 -10.41 -7.72 3.53
N SER A 154 -11.44 -6.90 3.77
CA SER A 154 -12.85 -7.28 3.66
C SER A 154 -13.46 -7.11 2.25
N GLY A 155 -12.70 -6.62 1.27
CA GLY A 155 -13.21 -6.35 -0.08
C GLY A 155 -14.18 -5.16 -0.16
N ALA A 156 -14.11 -4.22 0.78
CA ALA A 156 -15.11 -3.17 0.93
C ALA A 156 -15.10 -2.17 -0.24
N ARG A 157 -13.93 -1.91 -0.85
CA ARG A 157 -13.83 -0.99 -2.00
C ARG A 157 -14.35 -1.63 -3.27
N ALA A 158 -14.07 -2.92 -3.50
CA ALA A 158 -14.64 -3.63 -4.64
C ALA A 158 -16.17 -3.66 -4.60
N ARG A 159 -16.76 -3.91 -3.42
CA ARG A 159 -18.23 -3.89 -3.26
C ARG A 159 -18.85 -2.54 -3.63
N GLN A 160 -18.19 -1.43 -3.32
CA GLN A 160 -18.65 -0.10 -3.73
C GLN A 160 -18.74 0.08 -5.25
N LEU A 161 -17.99 -0.69 -6.02
CA LEU A 161 -18.02 -0.66 -7.50
C LEU A 161 -18.99 -1.68 -8.10
N VAL A 162 -19.29 -2.77 -7.38
CA VAL A 162 -20.15 -3.86 -7.87
C VAL A 162 -21.62 -3.62 -7.54
N ASP A 163 -21.93 -3.04 -6.39
CA ASP A 163 -23.30 -2.83 -5.90
C ASP A 163 -23.95 -1.54 -6.45
N LYS A 164 -23.50 -1.06 -7.62
CA LYS A 164 -23.90 0.20 -8.26
C LYS A 164 -24.45 -0.06 -9.65
#